data_AF-A0A8T5WP19-F1
#
_entry.id   AF-A0A8T5WP19-F1
#
_cell.length_a   1.000
_cell.length_b   1.000
_cell.length_c   1.000
_cell.angle_alpha   90.00
_cell.angle_beta   90.00
_cell.angle_gamma   90.00
#
_symmetry.space_group_name_H-M   'P 1'
#
loop_
_entity.id
_entity.type
_entity.pdbx_description
1 polymer ?
#
loop_
_entity_poly.entity_id
_entity_poly.type
_entity_poly.pdbx_seq_one_letter_code
_entity_poly.pdbx_strand_id
1 'polypeptide(L)'
;MAFNILIGRNESDKKKFGEEGTILLGKSYVKMGREVSLSNPIYLDVIKAHVVFVVGKRGGGKSYSASVIAEGIVNLPDHIAKNISV
;
A
#
# COMPACT_ATOMS: atom_id res chain seq x y z
N MET A 1 -5.63 -18.36 -6.90
CA MET A 1 -4.44 -17.60 -7.35
C MET A 1 -4.33 -16.37 -6.49
N ALA A 2 -3.15 -16.11 -5.90
CA ALA A 2 -2.92 -14.87 -5.17
C ALA A 2 -2.92 -13.71 -6.18
N PHE A 3 -3.68 -12.67 -5.91
CA PHE A 3 -3.71 -11.44 -6.72
C PHE A 3 -3.35 -10.25 -5.85
N ASN A 4 -2.69 -9.25 -6.42
CA ASN A 4 -2.29 -8.06 -5.69
C ASN A 4 -3.50 -7.13 -5.53
N ILE A 5 -3.73 -6.65 -4.31
CA ILE A 5 -4.80 -5.70 -4.01
C ILE A 5 -4.20 -4.29 -4.11
N LEU A 6 -4.64 -3.50 -5.08
CA LEU A 6 -4.20 -2.12 -5.25
C LEU A 6 -5.24 -1.14 -4.68
N ILE A 7 -4.84 -0.37 -3.68
CA ILE A 7 -5.66 0.68 -3.04
C ILE A 7 -5.30 2.04 -3.63
N GLY A 8 -6.30 2.89 -3.87
CA GLY A 8 -6.10 4.25 -4.38
C GLY A 8 -6.11 4.38 -5.91
N ARG A 9 -6.37 3.28 -6.64
CA ARG A 9 -6.46 3.28 -8.12
C ARG A 9 -7.86 2.97 -8.63
N ASN A 10 -8.32 3.77 -9.60
CA ASN A 10 -9.47 3.44 -10.43
C ASN A 10 -9.08 2.53 -11.61
N GLU A 11 -10.05 2.07 -12.41
CA GLU A 11 -9.77 1.16 -13.53
C GLU A 11 -8.84 1.78 -14.60
N SER A 12 -9.00 3.07 -14.89
CA SER A 12 -8.13 3.77 -15.84
C SER A 12 -6.68 3.82 -15.36
N ASP A 13 -6.46 4.07 -14.07
CA ASP A 13 -5.13 4.12 -13.46
C ASP A 13 -4.49 2.73 -13.44
N LYS A 14 -5.27 1.68 -13.15
CA LYS A 14 -4.80 0.29 -13.22
C LYS A 14 -4.35 -0.08 -14.63
N LYS A 15 -5.11 0.31 -15.66
CA LYS A 15 -4.72 0.07 -17.07
C LYS A 15 -3.48 0.85 -17.48
N LYS A 16 -3.31 2.08 -16.96
CA LYS A 16 -2.21 2.97 -17.34
C LYS A 16 -0.90 2.67 -16.61
N PHE A 17 -0.97 2.45 -15.31
CA PHE A 17 0.19 2.35 -14.41
C PHE A 17 0.42 0.96 -13.82
N GLY A 18 -0.51 0.01 -14.01
CA GLY A 18 -0.38 -1.34 -13.47
C GLY A 18 -0.15 -1.34 -11.95
N GLU A 19 1.01 -1.82 -11.51
CA GLU A 19 1.49 -1.81 -10.12
C GLU A 19 2.63 -0.80 -9.89
N GLU A 20 3.12 -0.15 -10.94
CA GLU A 20 4.21 0.82 -10.87
C GLU A 20 3.83 2.00 -9.97
N GLY A 21 4.72 2.47 -9.10
CA GLY A 21 4.43 3.57 -8.17
C GLY A 21 3.40 3.22 -7.11
N THR A 22 3.37 1.95 -6.70
CA THR A 22 2.64 1.50 -5.51
C THR A 22 3.64 0.97 -4.46
N ILE A 23 3.29 1.10 -3.19
CA ILE A 23 4.11 0.63 -2.07
C ILE A 23 3.39 -0.48 -1.31
N LEU A 24 4.12 -1.48 -0.83
CA LEU A 24 3.54 -2.58 -0.06
C LEU A 24 3.14 -2.09 1.34
N LEU A 25 1.86 -2.19 1.69
CA LEU A 25 1.38 -1.90 3.04
C LEU A 25 1.34 -3.14 3.94
N GLY A 26 1.08 -4.31 3.35
CA GLY A 26 0.92 -5.55 4.12
C GLY A 26 0.24 -6.64 3.32
N LYS A 27 -0.42 -7.56 4.02
CA LYS A 27 -1.17 -8.68 3.43
C LYS A 27 -2.55 -8.78 4.05
N SER A 28 -3.53 -9.22 3.27
CA SER A 28 -4.87 -9.50 3.77
C SER A 28 -4.87 -10.78 4.59
N TYR A 29 -5.64 -10.76 5.68
CA TYR A 29 -5.99 -11.96 6.42
C TYR A 29 -7.28 -12.53 5.85
N VAL A 30 -7.25 -13.79 5.43
CA VAL A 30 -8.42 -14.53 4.96
C VAL A 30 -8.69 -15.65 5.94
N LYS A 31 -9.91 -15.67 6.49
CA LYS A 31 -10.35 -16.70 7.44
C LYS A 31 -11.08 -17.80 6.68
N MET A 32 -10.50 -19.00 6.65
CA MET A 32 -11.10 -20.21 6.11
C MET A 32 -11.51 -21.12 7.27
N GLY A 33 -12.76 -20.96 7.73
CA GLY A 33 -13.27 -21.70 8.89
C GLY A 33 -12.49 -21.37 10.17
N ARG A 34 -11.68 -22.33 10.65
CA ARG A 34 -10.83 -22.16 11.85
C ARG A 34 -9.43 -21.64 11.53
N GLU A 35 -9.00 -21.68 10.28
CA GLU A 35 -7.68 -21.23 9.87
C GLU A 35 -7.72 -19.77 9.43
N VAL A 36 -6.70 -19.01 9.84
CA VAL A 36 -6.47 -17.65 9.34
C VAL A 36 -5.19 -17.69 8.52
N SER A 37 -5.30 -17.42 7.22
CA SER A 37 -4.16 -17.41 6.31
C SER A 37 -3.86 -15.99 5.84
N LEU A 38 -2.57 -15.65 5.81
CA LEU A 38 -2.06 -14.45 5.14
C LEU A 38 -2.06 -14.73 3.64
N SER A 39 -2.93 -14.04 2.91
CA SER A 39 -3.18 -14.33 1.50
C SER A 39 -2.59 -13.24 0.61
N ASN A 40 -3.39 -12.24 0.27
CA ASN A 40 -3.09 -11.34 -0.84
C ASN A 40 -2.28 -10.13 -0.35
N PRO A 41 -1.16 -9.78 -1.00
CA PRO A 41 -0.46 -8.55 -0.69
C PRO A 41 -1.32 -7.33 -1.05
N ILE A 42 -1.22 -6.30 -0.23
CA ILE A 42 -1.94 -5.05 -0.34
C ILE A 42 -0.94 -3.94 -0.62
N TYR A 43 -1.13 -3.26 -1.73
CA TYR A 43 -0.32 -2.12 -2.16
C TYR A 43 -1.15 -0.83 -2.13
N LEU A 44 -0.49 0.27 -1.79
CA LEU A 44 -1.03 1.62 -1.80
C LEU A 44 -0.44 2.41 -2.96
N ASP A 45 -1.30 3.06 -3.74
CA ASP A 45 -0.89 4.03 -4.73
C ASP A 45 -0.24 5.26 -4.09
N VAL A 46 0.92 5.64 -4.62
CA VAL A 46 1.65 6.86 -4.20
C VAL A 46 1.95 7.80 -5.37
N ILE A 47 1.45 7.48 -6.57
CA ILE A 47 1.53 8.38 -7.74
C ILE A 47 0.55 9.54 -7.59
N LYS A 48 -0.63 9.31 -7.00
CA LYS A 48 -1.63 10.35 -6.73
C LYS A 48 -1.64 10.76 -5.27
N ALA A 49 -2.10 11.98 -5.02
CA ALA A 49 -2.29 12.48 -3.67
C ALA A 49 -3.46 11.74 -2.99
N HIS A 50 -3.19 11.15 -1.82
CA HIS A 50 -4.18 10.49 -0.96
C HIS A 50 -4.11 11.09 0.44
N VAL A 51 -5.27 11.32 1.05
CA VAL A 51 -5.35 11.65 2.49
C VAL A 51 -5.52 10.34 3.26
N VAL A 52 -4.53 9.97 4.05
CA VAL A 52 -4.53 8.72 4.84
C VAL A 52 -4.64 9.04 6.32
N PHE A 53 -5.67 8.50 6.99
CA PHE A 53 -5.85 8.65 8.43
C PHE A 53 -5.43 7.38 9.18
N VAL A 54 -4.31 7.46 9.92
CA VAL A 54 -3.77 6.33 10.71
C VAL A 54 -4.22 6.43 12.17
N VAL A 55 -5.13 5.55 12.58
CA VAL A 55 -5.76 5.57 13.92
C VAL A 55 -5.74 4.18 14.58
N GLY A 56 -5.70 4.15 15.92
CA GLY A 56 -5.64 2.92 16.71
C GLY A 56 -5.22 3.16 18.16
N LYS A 57 -5.39 2.15 19.04
CA LYS A 57 -5.01 2.22 20.46
C LYS A 57 -3.49 2.42 20.64
N ARG A 58 -3.05 2.86 21.83
CA ARG A 58 -1.61 2.89 22.20
C ARG A 58 -0.98 1.50 22.01
N GLY A 59 0.20 1.45 21.40
CA GLY A 59 0.87 0.19 21.08
C GLY A 59 0.36 -0.54 19.84
N GLY A 60 -0.69 -0.05 19.17
CA GLY A 60 -1.27 -0.69 17.97
C GLY A 60 -0.50 -0.49 16.66
N GLY A 61 0.76 -0.07 16.71
CA GLY A 61 1.59 0.05 15.50
C GLY A 61 1.34 1.27 14.61
N LYS A 62 0.60 2.29 15.05
CA LYS A 62 0.32 3.51 14.25
C LYS A 62 1.57 4.13 13.62
N SER A 63 2.57 4.45 14.44
CA SER A 63 3.83 5.04 13.96
C SER A 63 4.59 4.09 13.05
N TYR A 64 4.55 2.78 13.32
CA TYR A 64 5.16 1.77 12.47
C TYR A 64 4.53 1.75 11.07
N SER A 65 3.20 1.74 10.98
CA SER A 65 2.49 1.80 9.69
C SER A 65 2.79 3.09 8.93
N ALA A 66 2.88 4.23 9.63
CA ALA A 66 3.28 5.50 9.01
C ALA A 66 4.72 5.46 8.49
N SER A 67 5.65 4.86 9.24
CA SER A 67 7.05 4.68 8.81
C SER A 67 7.16 3.75 7.61
N VAL A 68 6.40 2.65 7.55
CA VAL A 68 6.36 1.77 6.37
C VAL A 68 5.90 2.54 5.13
N ILE A 69 4.90 3.43 5.26
CA ILE A 69 4.47 4.29 4.16
C ILE A 69 5.61 5.23 3.73
N ALA A 70 6.25 5.90 4.70
CA ALA A 70 7.33 6.83 4.43
C ALA A 70 8.54 6.14 3.77
N GLU A 71 8.98 5.00 4.30
CA GLU A 71 10.05 4.18 3.71
C GLU A 71 9.68 3.68 2.32
N GLY A 72 8.43 3.29 2.11
CA GLY A 72 7.94 2.89 0.79
C GLY A 72 8.09 4.02 -0.25
N ILE A 73 7.77 5.26 0.14
CA ILE A 73 7.92 6.44 -0.72
C ILE A 73 9.40 6.75 -0.99
N VAL A 74 10.24 6.70 0.05
CA VAL A 74 11.68 6.98 -0.07
C VAL A 74 12.39 5.94 -0.96
N ASN A 75 11.96 4.69 -0.93
CA ASN A 75 12.53 3.59 -1.72
C ASN A 75 11.95 3.48 -3.15
N LEU A 76 11.17 4.46 -3.60
CA LEU A 76 10.66 4.45 -4.98
C LEU A 76 11.80 4.58 -5.99
N PRO A 77 11.67 3.95 -7.17
CA PRO A 77 12.60 4.17 -8.27
C PRO A 77 12.76 5.65 -8.63
N ASP A 78 13.97 6.06 -8.98
CA ASP A 78 14.32 7.46 -9.28
C ASP A 78 13.40 8.12 -10.31
N HIS A 79 12.96 7.38 -11.34
CA HIS A 79 12.10 7.91 -12.39
C HIS A 79 10.67 8.23 -11.90
N ILE A 80 10.26 7.68 -10.75
CA ILE A 80 8.99 7.96 -10.08
C ILE A 80 9.22 9.01 -8.98
N ALA A 81 10.23 8.79 -8.13
CA ALA A 81 10.52 9.63 -6.98
C ALA A 81 10.74 11.10 -7.35
N LYS A 82 11.36 11.38 -8.51
CA LYS A 82 11.56 12.74 -9.05
C LYS A 82 10.27 13.51 -9.32
N ASN A 83 9.15 12.81 -9.48
CA ASN A 83 7.85 13.43 -9.76
C ASN A 83 7.04 13.70 -8.48
N ILE A 84 7.56 13.31 -7.31
CA ILE A 84 6.91 13.57 -6.02
C ILE A 84 7.42 14.91 -5.51
N SER A 85 6.50 15.85 -5.32
CA SER A 85 6.80 17.11 -4.65
C SER A 85 6.81 16.88 -3.14
N VAL A 86 7.93 17.21 -2.48
CA VAL A 86 8.09 17.19 -1.02
C VAL A 86 8.28 18.61 -0.52
#